data_AF-A0A176VI86-F1
#
_entry.id   AF-A0A176VI86-F1
#
_cell.length_a   1.000
_cell.length_b   1.000
_cell.length_c   1.000
_cell.angle_alpha   90.00
_cell.angle_beta   90.00
_cell.angle_gamma   90.00
#
_symmetry.space_group_name_H-M   'P 1'
#
loop_
_entity.id
_entity.type
_entity.pdbx_description
1 polymer ?
#
loop_
_entity_poly.entity_id
_entity_poly.type
_entity_poly.pdbx_seq_one_letter_code
_entity_poly.pdbx_strand_id
1 'polypeptide(L)'
;MDGSPSSIATSPVGSPVRPRYVLDPDNLKHFMQSTPFTEQEIINLHKRFHELSRDGLDRILHDELIQVEQMRANPFASRICELFSEDGSGVLTFENFLNMMAVFSFHTRPEVKMVWAFAMWDFDGDDVIGPGDVRYGLNLITCSGVALNPSLKMLTRVPSAAGLEDHELDGIVREVVKEVDPDGYGLGYHEFRAVLSRMPDFINNFRMSFW
;
A
#
# COMPACT_ATOMS: atom_id res chain seq x y z
N MET A 1 -47.70 -1.83 -53.32
CA MET A 1 -46.46 -2.33 -52.69
C MET A 1 -45.81 -1.13 -52.05
N ASP A 2 -46.11 -0.89 -50.79
CA ASP A 2 -45.62 0.28 -50.05
C ASP A 2 -44.91 -0.25 -48.81
N GLY A 3 -43.58 -0.14 -48.80
CA GLY A 3 -42.70 -0.72 -47.80
C GLY A 3 -42.30 0.34 -46.79
N SER A 4 -42.92 0.31 -45.61
CA SER A 4 -42.43 1.02 -44.43
C SER A 4 -41.59 0.06 -43.59
N PRO A 5 -40.33 0.37 -43.24
CA PRO A 5 -39.56 -0.44 -42.29
C PRO A 5 -39.93 -0.05 -40.84
N SER A 6 -40.40 -1.05 -40.08
CA SER A 6 -40.64 -0.96 -38.65
C SER A 6 -39.37 -0.57 -37.90
N SER A 7 -39.42 0.56 -37.18
CA SER A 7 -38.37 0.95 -36.24
C SER A 7 -38.37 0.01 -35.03
N ILE A 8 -37.32 -0.79 -34.90
CA ILE A 8 -37.03 -1.56 -33.70
C ILE A 8 -36.54 -0.58 -32.63
N ALA A 9 -37.42 -0.25 -31.68
CA ALA A 9 -37.05 0.48 -30.48
C ALA A 9 -36.10 -0.40 -29.66
N THR A 10 -34.81 -0.08 -29.69
CA THR A 10 -33.82 -0.61 -28.77
C THR A 10 -34.08 0.03 -27.41
N SER A 11 -34.61 -0.75 -26.46
CA SER A 11 -34.70 -0.34 -25.07
C SER A 11 -33.29 -0.03 -24.54
N PRO A 12 -33.09 1.06 -23.78
CA PRO A 12 -31.79 1.35 -23.19
C PRO A 12 -31.47 0.25 -22.17
N VAL A 13 -30.32 -0.40 -22.36
CA VAL A 13 -29.68 -1.28 -21.39
C VAL A 13 -29.63 -0.53 -20.06
N GLY A 14 -30.48 -0.93 -19.12
CA GLY A 14 -30.44 -0.43 -17.76
C GLY A 14 -29.03 -0.67 -17.22
N SER A 15 -28.34 0.41 -16.87
CA SER A 15 -27.05 0.33 -16.18
C SER A 15 -27.22 -0.61 -14.98
N PRO A 16 -26.31 -1.56 -14.73
CA PRO A 16 -26.43 -2.44 -13.58
C PRO A 16 -26.48 -1.57 -12.31
N VAL A 17 -27.60 -1.67 -11.59
CA VAL A 17 -27.78 -1.03 -10.29
C VAL A 17 -26.74 -1.65 -9.37
N ARG A 18 -25.67 -0.89 -9.06
CA ARG A 18 -24.66 -1.33 -8.09
C ARG A 18 -25.38 -1.66 -6.78
N PRO A 19 -25.13 -2.84 -6.17
CA PRO A 19 -25.77 -3.17 -4.90
C PRO A 19 -25.46 -2.08 -3.87
N ARG A 20 -26.48 -1.67 -3.10
CA ARG A 20 -26.26 -0.83 -1.93
C ARG A 20 -25.52 -1.68 -0.91
N TYR A 21 -24.21 -1.50 -0.82
CA TYR A 21 -23.41 -2.11 0.23
C TYR A 21 -23.78 -1.47 1.57
N VAL A 22 -24.63 -2.15 2.33
CA VAL A 22 -25.07 -1.73 3.66
C VAL A 22 -24.11 -2.33 4.68
N LEU A 23 -23.37 -1.47 5.38
CA LEU A 23 -22.59 -1.87 6.55
C LEU A 23 -23.52 -2.25 7.69
N ASP A 24 -23.22 -3.37 8.36
CA ASP A 24 -23.88 -3.73 9.61
C ASP A 24 -23.63 -2.61 10.66
N PRO A 25 -24.69 -2.10 11.31
CA PRO A 25 -24.55 -1.11 12.38
C PRO A 25 -23.57 -1.49 13.51
N ASP A 26 -23.43 -2.78 13.83
CA ASP A 26 -22.53 -3.20 14.89
C ASP A 26 -21.05 -3.22 14.42
N ASN A 27 -20.81 -3.60 13.16
CA ASN A 27 -19.49 -3.45 12.54
C ASN A 27 -19.10 -1.97 12.40
N LEU A 28 -20.05 -1.11 12.04
CA LEU A 28 -19.83 0.33 11.94
C LEU A 28 -19.39 0.93 13.28
N LYS A 29 -20.04 0.56 14.38
CA LYS A 29 -19.63 0.97 15.73
C LYS A 29 -18.23 0.46 16.06
N HIS A 30 -17.93 -0.80 15.73
CA HIS A 30 -16.60 -1.36 15.96
C HIS A 30 -15.52 -0.56 15.23
N PHE A 31 -15.71 -0.28 13.94
CA PHE A 31 -14.75 0.49 13.15
C PHE A 31 -14.58 1.94 13.64
N MET A 32 -15.65 2.57 14.11
CA MET A 32 -15.57 3.90 14.74
C MET A 32 -14.78 3.89 16.06
N GLN A 33 -14.71 2.74 16.75
CA GLN A 33 -13.95 2.59 18.00
C GLN A 33 -12.49 2.22 17.74
N SER A 34 -12.20 1.48 16.67
CA SER A 34 -10.86 1.00 16.34
C SER A 34 -10.07 1.92 15.39
N THR A 35 -10.73 2.85 14.70
CA THR A 35 -10.10 3.74 13.70
C THR A 35 -10.36 5.21 14.01
N PRO A 36 -9.53 6.15 13.52
CA PRO A 36 -9.75 7.58 13.70
C PRO A 36 -10.87 8.16 12.80
N PHE A 37 -11.65 7.31 12.13
CA PHE A 37 -12.64 7.73 11.13
C PHE A 37 -14.03 7.93 11.73
N THR A 38 -14.73 8.92 11.20
CA THR A 38 -16.14 9.16 11.44
C THR A 38 -17.01 8.15 10.71
N GLU A 39 -18.28 8.04 11.12
CA GLU A 39 -19.27 7.17 10.47
C GLU A 39 -19.36 7.44 8.95
N GLN A 40 -19.39 8.71 8.55
CA GLN A 40 -19.49 9.10 7.15
C GLN A 40 -18.24 8.72 6.36
N GLU A 41 -17.06 8.87 6.96
CA GLU A 41 -15.80 8.45 6.35
C GLU A 41 -15.76 6.92 6.16
N ILE A 42 -16.17 6.15 7.16
CA ILE A 42 -16.22 4.69 7.07
C ILE A 42 -17.20 4.24 5.98
N ILE A 43 -18.38 4.86 5.88
CA ILE A 43 -19.34 4.57 4.81
C ILE A 43 -18.76 4.89 3.43
N ASN A 44 -18.01 5.99 3.29
CA ASN A 44 -17.38 6.35 2.02
C ASN A 44 -16.22 5.41 1.67
N LEU A 45 -15.41 5.03 2.66
CA LEU A 45 -14.33 4.04 2.51
C LEU A 45 -14.89 2.68 2.11
N HIS A 46 -16.02 2.25 2.69
CA HIS A 46 -16.69 1.01 2.32
C HIS A 46 -17.20 1.03 0.88
N LYS A 47 -17.85 2.12 0.45
CA LYS A 47 -18.25 2.26 -0.96
C LYS A 47 -17.04 2.14 -1.89
N ARG A 48 -15.93 2.81 -1.58
CA ARG A 48 -14.71 2.74 -2.39
C ARG A 48 -14.06 1.36 -2.37
N PHE A 49 -14.07 0.68 -1.23
CA PHE A 49 -13.59 -0.69 -1.12
C PHE A 49 -14.29 -1.61 -2.11
N HIS A 50 -15.62 -1.50 -2.21
CA HIS A 50 -16.43 -2.24 -3.18
C HIS A 50 -16.29 -1.76 -4.62
N GLU A 51 -15.82 -0.53 -4.86
CA GLU A 51 -15.48 -0.06 -6.20
C GLU A 51 -14.14 -0.62 -6.68
N LEU A 52 -13.23 -0.90 -5.74
CA LEU A 52 -11.93 -1.49 -6.01
C LEU A 52 -12.00 -3.01 -6.12
N SER A 53 -12.81 -3.67 -5.28
CA SER A 53 -13.09 -5.11 -5.37
C SER A 53 -13.91 -5.42 -6.63
N ARG A 54 -13.26 -5.94 -7.67
CA ARG A 54 -13.92 -6.29 -8.94
C ARG A 54 -14.48 -7.70 -8.92
N ASP A 55 -13.92 -8.57 -8.09
CA ASP A 55 -14.40 -9.94 -7.92
C ASP A 55 -15.69 -10.04 -7.09
N GLY A 56 -16.03 -8.98 -6.34
CA GLY A 56 -17.23 -8.90 -5.52
C GLY A 56 -17.20 -9.87 -4.33
N LEU A 57 -16.00 -10.29 -3.92
CA LEU A 57 -15.77 -11.26 -2.85
C LEU A 57 -15.33 -10.60 -1.55
N ASP A 58 -15.71 -9.33 -1.35
CA ASP A 58 -15.43 -8.51 -0.17
C ASP A 58 -13.93 -8.47 0.19
N ARG A 59 -13.09 -8.42 -0.84
CA ARG A 59 -11.63 -8.36 -0.73
C ARG A 59 -11.04 -7.55 -1.88
N ILE A 60 -9.89 -6.96 -1.63
CA ILE A 60 -9.09 -6.27 -2.64
C ILE A 60 -7.83 -7.07 -2.87
N LEU A 61 -7.61 -7.48 -4.13
CA LEU A 61 -6.38 -8.09 -4.59
C LEU A 61 -5.32 -7.00 -4.83
N HIS A 62 -4.04 -7.36 -4.70
CA HIS A 62 -2.93 -6.47 -5.04
C HIS A 62 -3.11 -5.77 -6.40
N ASP A 63 -3.48 -6.53 -7.43
CA ASP A 63 -3.65 -6.03 -8.81
C ASP A 63 -4.80 -5.02 -8.96
N GLU A 64 -5.78 -5.07 -8.05
CA GLU A 64 -6.88 -4.12 -7.98
C GLU A 64 -6.46 -2.84 -7.24
N LEU A 65 -5.65 -2.96 -6.18
CA LEU A 65 -5.18 -1.82 -5.41
C LEU A 65 -4.20 -0.94 -6.21
N ILE A 66 -3.31 -1.53 -7.02
CA ILE A 66 -2.41 -0.79 -7.91
C ILE A 66 -3.13 -0.08 -9.07
N GLN A 67 -4.45 -0.25 -9.21
CA GLN A 67 -5.24 0.57 -10.13
C GLN A 67 -5.43 2.00 -9.61
N VAL A 68 -5.29 2.19 -8.30
CA VAL A 68 -5.28 3.51 -7.68
C VAL A 68 -3.98 4.21 -8.03
N GLU A 69 -4.05 5.41 -8.60
CA GLU A 69 -2.87 6.14 -9.10
C GLU A 69 -1.81 6.34 -8.03
N GLN A 70 -2.24 6.68 -6.80
CA GLN A 70 -1.36 6.87 -5.65
C GLN A 70 -0.62 5.58 -5.26
N MET A 71 -1.22 4.41 -5.45
CA MET A 71 -0.56 3.12 -5.21
C MET A 71 0.30 2.71 -6.41
N ARG A 72 -0.16 2.95 -7.64
CA ARG A 72 0.62 2.65 -8.86
C ARG A 72 1.97 3.35 -8.89
N ALA A 73 2.00 4.61 -8.45
CA ALA A 73 3.21 5.42 -8.41
C ALA A 73 4.09 5.14 -7.17
N ASN A 74 3.60 4.36 -6.21
CA ASN A 74 4.32 4.10 -4.96
C ASN A 74 5.18 2.82 -5.10
N PRO A 75 6.52 2.91 -5.03
CA PRO A 75 7.40 1.75 -5.14
C PRO A 75 7.23 0.74 -4.00
N PHE A 76 6.64 1.14 -2.87
CA PHE A 76 6.33 0.27 -1.74
C PHE A 76 4.89 -0.28 -1.77
N ALA A 77 4.13 -0.09 -2.85
CA ALA A 77 2.72 -0.48 -2.89
C ALA A 77 2.49 -1.97 -2.58
N SER A 78 3.27 -2.88 -3.16
CA SER A 78 3.11 -4.31 -2.86
C SER A 78 3.49 -4.62 -1.40
N ARG A 79 4.53 -3.96 -0.87
CA ARG A 79 4.93 -4.12 0.53
C ARG A 79 3.85 -3.64 1.49
N ILE A 80 3.18 -2.53 1.16
CA ILE A 80 2.03 -2.03 1.93
C ILE A 80 0.91 -3.08 1.92
N CYS A 81 0.60 -3.68 0.77
CA CYS A 81 -0.44 -4.72 0.71
C CYS A 81 -0.09 -5.92 1.60
N GLU A 82 1.15 -6.40 1.52
CA GLU A 82 1.64 -7.53 2.32
C GLU A 82 1.54 -7.24 3.82
N LEU A 83 1.97 -6.07 4.27
CA LEU A 83 1.98 -5.70 5.68
C LEU A 83 0.58 -5.54 6.28
N PHE A 84 -0.39 -5.09 5.49
CA PHE A 84 -1.76 -4.94 5.97
C PHE A 84 -2.60 -6.21 5.80
N SER A 85 -2.16 -7.17 4.99
CA SER A 85 -2.81 -8.49 4.90
C SER A 85 -2.46 -9.36 6.12
N GLU A 86 -3.47 -9.98 6.74
CA GLU A 86 -3.26 -10.80 7.95
C GLU A 86 -2.37 -12.03 7.71
N ASP A 87 -2.41 -12.57 6.50
CA ASP A 87 -1.68 -13.77 6.09
C ASP A 87 -0.43 -13.47 5.24
N GLY A 88 -0.14 -12.19 5.01
CA GLY A 88 0.96 -11.77 4.14
C GLY A 88 0.71 -12.02 2.64
N SER A 89 -0.50 -12.42 2.24
CA SER A 89 -0.84 -12.70 0.83
C SER A 89 -0.96 -11.44 -0.04
N GLY A 90 -1.07 -10.27 0.59
CA GLY A 90 -1.41 -9.02 -0.08
C GLY A 90 -2.90 -8.89 -0.44
N VAL A 91 -3.75 -9.81 0.02
CA VAL A 91 -5.22 -9.70 -0.09
C VAL A 91 -5.75 -8.93 1.11
N LEU A 92 -6.46 -7.83 0.85
CA LEU A 92 -6.97 -6.95 1.89
C LEU A 92 -8.47 -7.17 2.10
N THR A 93 -8.86 -7.51 3.33
CA THR A 93 -10.27 -7.40 3.77
C THR A 93 -10.64 -5.93 3.98
N PHE A 94 -11.93 -5.63 4.17
CA PHE A 94 -12.35 -4.27 4.48
C PHE A 94 -11.71 -3.72 5.76
N GLU A 95 -11.51 -4.57 6.77
CA GLU A 95 -10.83 -4.19 8.00
C GLU A 95 -9.36 -3.87 7.76
N ASN A 96 -8.65 -4.70 6.99
CA ASN A 96 -7.25 -4.42 6.62
C ASN A 96 -7.13 -3.13 5.82
N PHE A 97 -8.07 -2.88 4.89
CA PHE A 97 -8.14 -1.66 4.12
C PHE A 97 -8.38 -0.43 5.03
N LEU A 98 -9.30 -0.51 5.99
CA LEU A 98 -9.53 0.55 6.97
C LEU A 98 -8.29 0.82 7.83
N ASN A 99 -7.62 -0.23 8.30
CA ASN A 99 -6.39 -0.12 9.08
C ASN A 99 -5.26 0.55 8.27
N MET A 100 -5.08 0.15 7.01
CA MET A 100 -4.15 0.79 6.08
C MET A 100 -4.45 2.29 5.95
N MET A 101 -5.71 2.63 5.69
CA MET A 101 -6.16 4.02 5.55
C MET A 101 -5.95 4.81 6.84
N ALA A 102 -6.18 4.18 8.00
CA ALA A 102 -5.97 4.80 9.30
C ALA A 102 -4.49 5.15 9.50
N VAL A 103 -3.56 4.25 9.19
CA VAL A 103 -2.12 4.50 9.35
C VAL A 103 -1.65 5.70 8.50
N PHE A 104 -2.14 5.80 7.27
CA PHE A 104 -1.80 6.90 6.37
C PHE A 104 -2.57 8.20 6.62
N SER A 105 -3.57 8.19 7.50
CA SER A 105 -4.35 9.37 7.86
C SER A 105 -3.49 10.47 8.48
N PHE A 106 -3.90 11.72 8.26
CA PHE A 106 -3.29 12.88 8.91
C PHE A 106 -3.43 12.82 10.44
N HIS A 107 -4.56 12.30 10.93
CA HIS A 107 -4.89 12.26 12.35
C HIS A 107 -4.11 11.22 13.15
N THR A 108 -3.38 10.33 12.47
CA THR A 108 -2.61 9.28 13.13
C THR A 108 -1.32 9.82 13.71
N ARG A 109 -1.07 9.46 14.97
CA ARG A 109 0.09 9.92 15.73
C ARG A 109 1.41 9.52 15.05
N PRO A 110 2.42 10.40 15.07
CA PRO A 110 3.76 10.11 14.53
C PRO A 110 4.37 8.80 15.04
N GLU A 111 4.15 8.48 16.32
CA GLU A 111 4.70 7.26 16.93
C GLU A 111 4.16 5.98 16.28
N VAL A 112 2.87 5.96 15.94
CA VAL A 112 2.24 4.82 15.26
C VAL A 112 2.78 4.70 13.85
N LYS A 113 2.90 5.83 13.13
CA LYS A 113 3.48 5.86 11.78
C LYS A 113 4.91 5.36 11.75
N MET A 114 5.68 5.65 12.79
CA MET A 114 7.05 5.20 12.91
C MET A 114 7.17 3.68 13.05
N VAL A 115 6.25 3.03 13.77
CA VAL A 115 6.19 1.56 13.87
C VAL A 115 5.91 0.95 12.49
N TRP A 116 4.93 1.49 11.77
CA TRP A 116 4.63 1.03 10.41
C TRP A 116 5.74 1.33 9.42
N ALA A 117 6.41 2.48 9.54
CA ALA A 117 7.58 2.80 8.73
C ALA A 117 8.70 1.80 8.96
N PHE A 118 8.95 1.40 10.20
CA PHE A 118 9.94 0.37 10.52
C PHE A 118 9.59 -0.96 9.84
N ALA A 119 8.35 -1.43 9.99
CA ALA A 119 7.88 -2.67 9.38
C ALA A 119 7.89 -2.63 7.82
N MET A 120 7.76 -1.46 7.21
CA MET A 120 7.91 -1.29 5.76
C MET A 120 9.33 -1.46 5.27
N TRP A 121 10.33 -1.17 6.11
CA TRP A 121 11.73 -1.30 5.76
C TRP A 121 12.32 -2.65 6.15
N ASP A 122 11.86 -3.28 7.22
CA ASP A 122 12.22 -4.66 7.57
C ASP A 122 11.55 -5.64 6.60
N PHE A 123 12.28 -6.19 5.61
CA PHE A 123 11.73 -7.08 4.59
C PHE A 123 11.81 -8.55 4.97
N ASP A 124 12.80 -8.95 5.76
CA ASP A 124 12.98 -10.35 6.18
C ASP A 124 12.29 -10.69 7.51
N GLY A 125 11.82 -9.68 8.24
CA GLY A 125 11.00 -9.81 9.44
C GLY A 125 11.81 -10.19 10.68
N ASP A 126 13.09 -9.80 10.73
CA ASP A 126 13.99 -10.11 11.85
C ASP A 126 14.01 -9.04 12.95
N ASP A 127 13.10 -8.05 12.87
CA ASP A 127 12.99 -6.89 13.75
C ASP A 127 14.24 -5.97 13.70
N VAL A 128 15.03 -6.05 12.63
CA VAL A 128 16.21 -5.25 12.38
C VAL A 128 16.24 -4.80 10.91
N ILE A 129 16.63 -3.55 10.65
CA ILE A 129 16.85 -3.09 9.27
C ILE A 129 18.32 -3.31 8.94
N GLY A 130 18.61 -4.36 8.19
CA GLY A 130 19.96 -4.74 7.78
C GLY A 130 20.39 -4.17 6.43
N PRO A 131 21.63 -4.46 6.00
CA PRO A 131 22.13 -4.06 4.67
C PRO A 131 21.29 -4.64 3.53
N GLY A 132 20.73 -5.83 3.73
CA GLY A 132 19.81 -6.47 2.78
C GLY A 132 18.57 -5.60 2.56
N ASP A 133 17.91 -5.22 3.63
CA ASP A 133 16.70 -4.38 3.61
C ASP A 133 16.92 -3.03 2.95
N VAL A 134 18.01 -2.36 3.31
CA VAL A 134 18.41 -1.09 2.70
C VAL A 134 18.62 -1.26 1.20
N ARG A 135 19.30 -2.35 0.78
CA ARG A 135 19.49 -2.67 -0.63
C ARG A 135 18.17 -2.92 -1.36
N TYR A 136 17.26 -3.68 -0.76
CA TYR A 136 15.93 -3.94 -1.31
C TYR A 136 15.13 -2.65 -1.46
N GLY A 137 15.04 -1.83 -0.41
CA GLY A 137 14.35 -0.55 -0.43
C GLY A 137 14.93 0.44 -1.45
N LEU A 138 16.25 0.56 -1.51
CA LEU A 138 16.92 1.40 -2.53
C LEU A 138 16.61 0.91 -3.94
N ASN A 139 16.68 -0.40 -4.17
CA ASN A 139 16.34 -0.96 -5.47
C ASN A 139 14.88 -0.66 -5.87
N LEU A 140 13.92 -0.70 -4.93
CA LEU A 140 12.53 -0.31 -5.21
C LEU A 140 12.41 1.16 -5.62
N ILE A 141 13.16 2.06 -4.96
CA ILE A 141 13.11 3.50 -5.22
C ILE A 141 13.83 3.86 -6.53
N THR A 142 14.98 3.26 -6.82
CA THR A 142 15.81 3.59 -7.98
C THR A 142 15.39 2.85 -9.25
N CYS A 143 14.79 1.67 -9.11
CA CYS A 143 14.26 0.92 -10.24
C CYS A 143 12.74 1.12 -10.31
N SER A 144 12.31 2.19 -10.99
CA SER A 144 10.90 2.43 -11.38
C SER A 144 10.41 1.43 -12.46
N GLY A 145 10.53 0.14 -12.18
CA GLY A 145 10.18 -0.95 -13.09
C GLY A 145 10.21 -2.34 -12.45
N VAL A 146 10.21 -2.47 -11.13
CA VAL A 146 10.13 -3.79 -10.50
C VAL A 146 8.68 -4.16 -10.26
N ALA A 147 8.18 -5.15 -10.98
CA ALA A 147 6.99 -5.88 -10.58
C ALA A 147 7.40 -6.85 -9.47
N LEU A 148 7.00 -6.56 -8.23
CA LEU A 148 7.00 -7.55 -7.15
C LEU A 148 6.04 -8.66 -7.55
N ASN A 149 6.55 -9.88 -7.72
CA ASN A 149 5.72 -11.06 -7.80
C ASN A 149 5.53 -11.60 -6.37
N PRO A 150 4.34 -11.46 -5.76
CA PRO A 150 4.09 -11.84 -4.36
C PRO A 150 4.39 -13.32 -4.10
N SER A 151 4.24 -14.18 -5.12
CA SER A 151 4.37 -15.63 -4.97
C SER A 151 5.81 -16.14 -4.99
N LEU A 152 6.79 -15.33 -5.43
CA LEU A 152 8.16 -15.81 -5.65
C LEU A 152 9.23 -15.13 -4.79
N LYS A 153 8.89 -14.08 -4.01
CA LYS A 153 9.88 -13.20 -3.37
C LYS A 153 11.04 -12.82 -4.33
N MET A 154 10.76 -12.81 -5.64
CA MET A 154 11.76 -12.58 -6.68
C MET A 154 11.47 -11.25 -7.35
N LEU A 155 12.45 -10.37 -7.26
CA LEU A 155 12.51 -9.16 -8.06
C LEU A 155 12.84 -9.58 -9.50
N THR A 156 11.86 -9.52 -10.40
CA THR A 156 12.17 -9.69 -11.83
C THR A 156 12.58 -8.32 -12.35
N ARG A 157 13.88 -8.11 -12.55
CA ARG A 157 14.43 -6.84 -13.07
C ARG A 157 13.85 -6.61 -14.46
N VAL A 158 12.93 -5.65 -14.61
CA VAL A 158 12.64 -5.10 -15.93
C VAL A 158 13.82 -4.19 -16.25
N PRO A 159 14.56 -4.43 -17.35
CA PRO A 159 15.69 -3.60 -17.72
C PRO A 159 15.17 -2.20 -18.09
N SER A 160 15.19 -1.30 -17.11
CA SER A 160 15.02 0.14 -17.34
C SER A 160 16.40 0.76 -17.53
N ALA A 161 16.55 1.60 -18.55
CA ALA A 161 17.78 2.30 -18.87
C ALA A 161 18.24 3.32 -17.80
N ALA A 162 17.46 3.50 -16.73
CA ALA A 162 17.69 4.46 -15.65
C ALA A 162 17.96 3.81 -14.27
N GLY A 163 18.06 2.48 -14.19
CA GLY A 163 18.37 1.79 -12.93
C GLY A 163 19.87 1.79 -12.62
N LEU A 164 20.22 1.89 -11.34
CA LEU A 164 21.61 1.76 -10.89
C LEU A 164 22.15 0.36 -11.20
N GLU A 165 23.43 0.26 -11.52
CA GLU A 165 24.12 -1.02 -11.58
C GLU A 165 24.31 -1.59 -10.17
N ASP A 166 24.38 -2.91 -10.05
CA ASP A 166 24.49 -3.61 -8.77
C ASP A 166 25.70 -3.11 -7.95
N HIS A 167 26.81 -2.79 -8.61
CA HIS A 167 28.01 -2.28 -7.95
C HIS A 167 27.84 -0.85 -7.39
N GLU A 168 27.05 -0.01 -8.06
CA GLU A 168 26.73 1.35 -7.60
C GLU A 168 25.78 1.28 -6.40
N LEU A 169 24.76 0.42 -6.50
CA LEU A 169 23.81 0.16 -5.43
C LEU A 169 24.51 -0.36 -4.17
N ASP A 170 25.39 -1.37 -4.32
CA ASP A 170 26.17 -1.92 -3.22
C ASP A 170 27.13 -0.88 -2.61
N GLY A 171 27.63 0.05 -3.43
CA GLY A 171 28.41 1.20 -2.96
C GLY A 171 27.59 2.14 -2.08
N ILE A 172 26.38 2.51 -2.50
CA ILE A 172 25.48 3.37 -1.73
C ILE A 172 25.04 2.69 -0.44
N VAL A 173 24.65 1.41 -0.49
CA VAL A 173 24.25 0.63 0.70
C VAL A 173 25.36 0.65 1.73
N ARG A 174 26.61 0.42 1.31
CA ARG A 174 27.76 0.42 2.22
C ARG A 174 27.95 1.77 2.92
N GLU A 175 27.85 2.88 2.19
CA GLU A 175 28.01 4.21 2.78
C GLU A 175 26.85 4.55 3.71
N VAL A 176 25.60 4.22 3.33
CA VAL A 176 24.43 4.40 4.20
C VAL A 176 24.58 3.60 5.49
N VAL A 177 24.80 2.29 5.39
CA VAL A 177 24.94 1.40 6.57
C VAL A 177 26.07 1.87 7.48
N LYS A 178 27.22 2.26 6.92
CA LYS A 178 28.34 2.79 7.71
C LYS A 178 28.01 4.07 8.46
N GLU A 179 27.12 4.91 7.93
CA GLU A 179 26.67 6.14 8.59
C GLU A 179 25.63 5.88 9.68
N VAL A 180 24.71 4.93 9.45
CA VAL A 180 23.56 4.71 10.35
C VAL A 180 23.75 3.57 11.35
N ASP A 181 24.59 2.59 11.04
CA ASP A 181 24.93 1.41 11.84
C ASP A 181 26.45 1.15 11.79
N PRO A 182 27.23 1.91 12.57
CA PRO A 182 28.68 1.74 12.62
C PRO A 182 29.11 0.42 13.29
N ASP A 183 28.24 -0.19 14.09
CA ASP A 183 28.52 -1.40 14.86
C ASP A 183 28.21 -2.69 14.07
N GLY A 184 27.42 -2.58 13.00
CA GLY A 184 27.15 -3.65 12.03
C GLY A 184 26.11 -4.67 12.51
N TYR A 185 25.29 -4.31 13.51
CA TYR A 185 24.24 -5.17 14.06
C TYR A 185 22.89 -5.00 13.36
N GLY A 186 22.79 -4.06 12.41
CA GLY A 186 21.56 -3.59 11.81
C GLY A 186 20.79 -2.63 12.71
N LEU A 187 19.83 -1.91 12.14
CA LEU A 187 19.10 -0.86 12.88
C LEU A 187 17.87 -1.44 13.54
N GLY A 188 17.87 -1.53 14.86
CA GLY A 188 16.66 -1.81 15.64
C GLY A 188 15.72 -0.60 15.69
N TYR A 189 14.50 -0.78 16.22
CA TYR A 189 13.49 0.28 16.29
C TYR A 189 13.99 1.57 16.97
N HIS A 190 14.81 1.46 18.02
CA HIS A 190 15.34 2.63 18.73
C HIS A 190 16.33 3.44 17.89
N GLU A 191 17.19 2.76 17.13
CA GLU A 191 18.17 3.37 16.23
C GLU A 191 17.47 3.96 15.02
N PHE A 192 16.53 3.23 14.43
CA PHE A 192 15.68 3.72 13.36
C PHE A 192 14.93 5.00 13.75
N ARG A 193 14.36 5.05 14.96
CA ARG A 193 13.73 6.26 15.51
C ARG A 193 14.74 7.41 15.64
N ALA A 194 15.95 7.14 16.10
CA ALA A 194 17.00 8.15 16.21
C ALA A 194 17.40 8.70 14.83
N VAL A 195 17.51 7.83 13.82
CA VAL A 195 17.78 8.21 12.42
C VAL A 195 16.64 9.08 11.89
N LEU A 196 15.38 8.66 12.03
CA LEU A 196 14.22 9.44 11.57
C LEU A 196 14.03 10.77 12.30
N SER A 197 14.52 10.90 13.54
CA SER A 197 14.48 12.19 14.26
C SER A 197 15.32 13.27 13.57
N ARG A 198 16.31 12.88 12.76
CA ARG A 198 17.12 13.79 11.91
C ARG A 198 16.42 14.14 10.60
N MET A 199 15.33 13.44 10.26
CA MET A 199 14.56 13.60 9.03
C MET A 199 13.07 13.85 9.34
N PRO A 200 12.71 14.99 9.96
CA PRO A 200 11.35 15.25 10.41
C PRO A 200 10.32 15.25 9.26
N ASP A 201 10.75 15.58 8.05
CA ASP A 201 9.90 15.59 6.86
C ASP A 201 9.41 14.19 6.46
N PHE A 202 10.16 13.14 6.80
CA PHE A 202 9.79 11.76 6.46
C PHE A 202 8.43 11.38 7.06
N ILE A 203 8.24 11.60 8.37
CA ILE A 203 6.99 11.26 9.06
C ILE A 203 5.85 12.20 8.64
N ASN A 204 6.17 13.45 8.29
CA ASN A 204 5.17 14.38 7.75
C ASN A 204 4.67 13.96 6.37
N ASN A 205 5.54 13.37 5.56
CA ASN A 205 5.22 12.83 4.23
C ASN A 205 4.72 11.38 4.27
N PHE A 206 4.72 10.73 5.43
CA PHE A 206 4.12 9.41 5.66
C PHE A 206 2.58 9.51 5.71
N ARG A 207 2.02 9.92 4.58
CA ARG A 207 0.60 10.21 4.40
C ARG A 207 0.23 9.83 2.98
N MET A 208 -0.94 9.22 2.83
CA MET A 208 -1.57 9.01 1.55
C MET A 208 -2.94 9.67 1.61
N SER A 209 -3.08 10.79 0.92
CA SER A 209 -4.37 11.39 0.65
C SER A 209 -4.98 10.65 -0.53
N PHE A 210 -5.86 9.70 -0.22
CA PHE A 210 -6.71 9.07 -1.23
C PHE A 210 -7.93 9.96 -1.57
N TRP A 211 -7.86 11.28 -1.37
CA TRP A 211 -9.01 12.21 -1.51
C TRP A 211 -8.50 13.63 -1.72
#